data_AF-A0A955AWS1-F1
#
_entry.id   AF-A0A955AWS1-F1
#
_cell.length_a   1.000
_cell.length_b   1.000
_cell.length_c   1.000
_cell.angle_alpha   90.00
_cell.angle_beta   90.00
_cell.angle_gamma   90.00
#
_symmetry.space_group_name_H-M   'P 1'
#
loop_
_entity.id
_entity.type
_entity.pdbx_description
1 polymer ?
#
loop_
_entity_poly.entity_id
_entity_poly.type
_entity_poly.pdbx_seq_one_letter_code
_entity_poly.pdbx_strand_id
1 'polypeptide(L)'
;MLSGRVLRLVLLVSCAHALVHTYELSLPSVEQRLAADYYPGDPVAGQRMTGLMSNSWRFTFGLGALMAGWLVDRFGGKRMVAIYLLGCGLMCVAVGSINQRGLLFAAMFAMGAFA
;
A
#
# COMPACT_ATOMS: atom_id res chain seq x y z
N MET A 1 3.53 32.51 -16.16
CA MET A 1 4.61 32.16 -15.20
C MET A 1 3.97 31.44 -14.03
N LEU A 2 4.37 30.19 -13.73
CA LEU A 2 3.87 29.47 -12.56
C LEU A 2 4.33 30.18 -11.28
N SER A 3 3.41 30.48 -10.37
CA SER A 3 3.76 31.01 -9.05
C SER A 3 4.60 30.00 -8.28
N GLY A 4 5.60 30.46 -7.53
CA GLY A 4 6.45 29.59 -6.70
C GLY A 4 5.66 28.75 -5.69
N ARG A 5 4.44 29.16 -5.32
CA ARG A 5 3.53 28.34 -4.48
C ARG A 5 2.98 27.12 -5.22
N VAL A 6 2.62 27.30 -6.50
CA VAL A 6 2.08 26.21 -7.34
C VAL A 6 3.17 25.18 -7.60
N LEU A 7 4.40 25.61 -7.90
CA LEU A 7 5.53 24.71 -8.09
C LEU A 7 5.79 23.83 -6.86
N ARG A 8 5.77 24.41 -5.65
CA ARG A 8 5.95 23.63 -4.40
C ARG A 8 4.85 22.59 -4.20
N LEU A 9 3.60 22.96 -4.49
CA LEU A 9 2.47 22.02 -4.37
C LEU A 9 2.61 20.86 -5.36
N VAL A 10 2.94 21.15 -6.61
CA VAL A 10 3.16 20.13 -7.63
C VAL A 10 4.27 19.17 -7.19
N LEU A 11 5.43 19.70 -6.75
CA LEU A 11 6.53 18.86 -6.28
C LEU A 11 6.12 17.98 -5.09
N LEU A 12 5.41 18.55 -4.10
CA LEU A 12 4.96 17.80 -2.93
C LEU A 12 4.00 16.67 -3.30
N VAL A 13 3.05 16.94 -4.20
CA VAL A 13 2.11 15.91 -4.70
C VAL A 13 2.84 14.86 -5.53
N SER A 14 3.80 15.25 -6.37
CA SER A 14 4.63 14.31 -7.14
C SER A 14 5.45 13.40 -6.23
N CYS A 15 6.02 13.93 -5.14
CA CYS A 15 6.73 13.13 -4.15
C CYS A 15 5.78 12.15 -3.43
N ALA A 16 4.59 12.62 -3.02
CA ALA A 16 3.58 11.76 -2.41
C ALA A 16 3.17 10.62 -3.36
N HIS A 17 2.98 10.93 -4.65
CA HIS A 17 2.67 9.94 -5.69
C HIS A 17 3.79 8.92 -5.89
N ALA A 18 5.05 9.37 -5.96
CA ALA A 18 6.20 8.48 -6.05
C ALA A 18 6.30 7.52 -4.85
N LEU A 19 5.91 7.99 -3.66
CA LEU A 19 5.89 7.18 -2.45
C LEU A 19 4.79 6.10 -2.49
N VAL A 20 3.63 6.38 -3.09
CA VAL A 20 2.57 5.36 -3.35
C VAL A 20 3.12 4.21 -4.18
N HIS A 21 3.87 4.51 -5.24
CA HIS A 21 4.48 3.47 -6.09
C HIS A 21 5.52 2.66 -5.34
N THR A 22 6.33 3.31 -4.51
CA THR A 22 7.30 2.61 -3.66
C THR A 22 6.59 1.67 -2.68
N TYR A 23 5.45 2.11 -2.15
CA TYR A 23 4.59 1.30 -1.28
C TYR A 23 4.00 0.10 -2.04
N GLU A 24 3.36 0.29 -3.20
CA GLU A 24 2.76 -0.80 -3.98
C GLU A 24 3.80 -1.81 -4.51
N LEU A 25 4.95 -1.32 -4.99
CA LEU A 25 5.99 -2.16 -5.58
C LEU A 25 6.88 -2.86 -4.56
N SER A 26 6.69 -2.58 -3.27
CA SER A 26 7.45 -3.23 -2.20
C SER A 26 7.18 -4.74 -2.13
N LEU A 27 5.93 -5.19 -2.23
CA LEU A 27 5.59 -6.62 -2.15
C LEU A 27 6.17 -7.43 -3.32
N PRO A 28 5.99 -7.05 -4.59
CA PRO A 28 6.62 -7.75 -5.72
C PRO A 28 8.14 -7.86 -5.60
N SER A 29 8.81 -6.87 -4.98
CA SER A 29 10.26 -6.86 -4.83
C SER A 29 10.79 -7.95 -3.87
N VAL A 30 9.96 -8.41 -2.93
CA VAL A 30 10.31 -9.44 -1.94
C VAL A 30 9.50 -10.73 -2.08
N GLU A 31 8.55 -10.76 -3.01
CA GLU A 31 7.55 -11.82 -3.15
C GLU A 31 8.16 -13.21 -3.25
N GLN A 32 9.19 -13.37 -4.09
CA GLN A 32 9.84 -14.66 -4.32
C GLN A 32 10.53 -15.20 -3.06
N ARG A 33 11.13 -14.32 -2.26
CA ARG A 33 11.76 -14.70 -0.99
C ARG A 33 10.69 -15.06 0.04
N LEU A 34 9.63 -14.26 0.12
CA LEU A 34 8.50 -14.53 1.00
C LEU A 34 7.84 -15.89 0.71
N ALA A 35 7.66 -16.22 -0.57
CA ALA A 35 7.15 -17.53 -0.98
C ALA A 35 8.05 -18.68 -0.53
N ALA A 36 9.37 -18.52 -0.67
CA ALA A 36 10.36 -19.52 -0.25
C ALA A 36 10.41 -19.71 1.27
N ASP A 37 10.28 -18.62 2.05
CA ASP A 37 10.32 -18.65 3.51
C ASP A 37 9.10 -19.38 4.11
N TYR A 38 7.91 -19.20 3.53
CA TYR A 38 6.68 -19.82 4.03
C TYR A 38 6.40 -21.22 3.48
N TYR A 39 6.92 -21.56 2.29
CA TYR A 39 6.72 -22.85 1.64
C TYR A 39 8.06 -23.42 1.10
N PRO A 40 9.00 -23.79 1.98
CA PRO A 40 10.26 -24.37 1.56
C PRO A 40 10.01 -25.72 0.86
N GLY A 41 10.39 -25.81 -0.42
CA GLY A 41 10.23 -27.03 -1.23
C GLY A 41 8.91 -27.15 -2.00
N ASP A 42 7.99 -26.19 -1.88
CA ASP A 42 6.77 -26.12 -2.70
C ASP A 42 6.58 -24.71 -3.31
N PRO A 43 7.27 -24.43 -4.44
CA PRO A 43 7.19 -23.13 -5.10
C PRO A 43 5.78 -22.77 -5.59
N VAL A 44 4.98 -23.76 -5.95
CA VAL A 44 3.62 -23.55 -6.48
C VAL A 44 2.68 -23.09 -5.37
N ALA A 45 2.75 -23.72 -4.20
CA ALA A 45 2.00 -23.27 -3.03
C ALA A 45 2.44 -21.89 -2.56
N GLY A 46 3.75 -21.61 -2.55
CA GLY A 46 4.30 -20.29 -2.22
C GLY A 46 3.79 -19.18 -3.13
N GLN A 47 3.86 -19.38 -4.46
CA GLN A 47 3.34 -18.42 -5.45
C GLN A 47 1.83 -18.21 -5.32
N ARG A 48 1.07 -19.27 -5.04
CA ARG A 48 -0.38 -19.16 -4.81
C ARG A 48 -0.68 -18.31 -3.58
N MET A 49 0.07 -18.50 -2.49
CA MET A 49 -0.09 -17.69 -1.27
C MET A 49 0.21 -16.22 -1.54
N THR A 50 1.35 -15.90 -2.14
CA THR A 50 1.73 -14.50 -2.40
C THR A 50 0.83 -13.83 -3.44
N GLY A 51 0.39 -14.57 -4.45
CA GLY A 51 -0.60 -14.10 -5.42
C GLY A 51 -1.94 -13.75 -4.77
N LEU A 52 -2.42 -14.58 -3.84
CA LEU A 52 -3.63 -14.27 -3.07
C LEU A 52 -3.43 -13.04 -2.17
N MET A 53 -2.27 -12.90 -1.51
CA MET A 53 -1.95 -11.71 -0.71
C MET A 53 -1.94 -10.43 -1.56
N SER A 54 -1.27 -10.48 -2.71
CA SER A 54 -1.19 -9.37 -3.67
C SER A 54 -2.58 -8.98 -4.18
N ASN A 55 -3.42 -9.98 -4.49
CA ASN A 55 -4.80 -9.75 -4.88
C ASN A 55 -5.62 -9.08 -3.76
N SER A 56 -5.50 -9.56 -2.51
CA SER A 56 -6.20 -8.96 -1.36
C SER A 56 -5.86 -7.48 -1.21
N TRP A 57 -4.57 -7.13 -1.26
CA TRP A 57 -4.13 -5.74 -1.19
C TRP A 57 -4.69 -4.92 -2.36
N ARG A 58 -4.43 -5.34 -3.60
CA ARG A 58 -4.82 -4.58 -4.80
C ARG A 58 -6.32 -4.39 -4.94
N PHE A 59 -7.08 -5.41 -4.55
CA PHE A 59 -8.54 -5.33 -4.53
C PHE A 59 -9.03 -4.26 -3.55
N THR A 60 -8.52 -4.27 -2.32
CA THR A 60 -8.85 -3.23 -1.34
C THR A 60 -8.38 -1.84 -1.74
N PHE A 61 -7.24 -1.73 -2.41
CA PHE A 61 -6.76 -0.46 -2.97
C PHE A 61 -7.73 0.12 -4.01
N GLY A 62 -8.14 -0.70 -4.98
CA GLY A 62 -9.09 -0.27 -6.01
C GLY A 62 -10.45 0.14 -5.45
N LEU A 63 -11.00 -0.65 -4.50
CA LEU A 63 -12.26 -0.31 -3.83
C LEU A 63 -12.11 0.91 -2.91
N GLY A 64 -11.01 0.98 -2.16
CA GLY A 64 -10.67 2.06 -1.26
C GLY A 64 -10.57 3.39 -1.97
N ALA A 65 -10.01 3.41 -3.19
CA ALA A 65 -9.91 4.61 -4.01
C ALA A 65 -11.29 5.25 -4.33
N LEU A 66 -12.32 4.43 -4.58
CA LEU A 66 -13.68 4.93 -4.81
C LEU A 66 -14.24 5.61 -3.55
N MET A 67 -14.04 4.98 -2.39
CA MET A 67 -14.47 5.55 -1.11
C MET A 67 -13.66 6.80 -0.75
N ALA A 68 -12.35 6.79 -1.01
CA ALA A 68 -11.46 7.92 -0.77
C ALA A 68 -11.90 9.16 -1.56
N GLY A 69 -12.35 9.00 -2.81
CA GLY A 69 -12.94 10.09 -3.60
C GLY A 69 -14.11 10.76 -2.87
N TRP A 70 -15.08 9.96 -2.41
CA TRP A 70 -16.22 10.46 -1.63
C TRP A 70 -15.80 11.11 -0.31
N LEU A 71 -14.80 10.54 0.39
CA LEU A 71 -14.27 11.12 1.62
C LEU A 71 -13.54 12.45 1.38
N VAL A 72 -12.80 12.58 0.27
CA VAL A 72 -12.09 13.82 -0.09
C VAL A 72 -13.07 14.95 -0.32
N ASP A 73 -14.19 14.69 -0.97
CA ASP A 73 -15.24 15.70 -1.21
C ASP A 73 -15.82 16.24 0.11
N ARG A 74 -15.84 15.42 1.17
CA ARG A 74 -16.42 15.78 2.47
C ARG A 74 -15.42 16.34 3.48
N PHE A 75 -14.20 15.81 3.52
CA PHE A 75 -13.19 16.12 4.54
C PHE A 75 -11.98 16.90 4.01
N GLY A 76 -11.88 17.04 2.68
CA GLY A 76 -10.84 17.79 1.99
C GLY A 76 -9.57 16.99 1.68
N GLY A 77 -9.00 17.24 0.49
CA GLY A 77 -7.85 16.48 -0.02
C GLY A 77 -6.58 16.55 0.84
N LYS A 78 -6.26 17.73 1.42
CA LYS A 78 -5.04 17.90 2.22
C LYS A 78 -5.01 16.98 3.45
N ARG A 79 -6.14 16.86 4.15
CA ARG A 79 -6.26 15.97 5.33
C ARG A 79 -6.19 14.52 4.91
N MET A 80 -6.86 14.17 3.81
CA MET A 80 -6.89 12.81 3.30
C MET A 80 -5.50 12.32 2.90
N VAL A 81 -4.72 13.12 2.16
CA VAL A 81 -3.34 12.78 1.77
C VAL A 81 -2.45 12.56 2.99
N ALA A 82 -2.60 13.34 4.06
CA ALA A 82 -1.83 13.15 5.29
C ALA A 82 -2.21 11.85 6.01
N ILE A 83 -3.51 11.55 6.12
CA ILE A 83 -4.00 10.30 6.72
C ILE A 83 -3.50 9.09 5.92
N TYR A 84 -3.59 9.17 4.59
CA TYR A 84 -3.08 8.18 3.65
C TYR A 84 -1.58 7.90 3.89
N LEU A 85 -0.73 8.93 3.81
CA LEU A 85 0.72 8.76 3.97
C LEU A 85 1.13 8.21 5.34
N LEU A 86 0.49 8.69 6.42
CA LEU A 86 0.74 8.18 7.77
C LEU A 86 0.26 6.74 7.92
N GLY A 87 -0.89 6.40 7.35
CA GLY A 87 -1.44 5.05 7.33
C GLY A 87 -0.49 4.07 6.62
N CYS A 88 -0.01 4.42 5.43
CA CYS A 88 1.00 3.63 4.72
C CYS A 88 2.26 3.40 5.56
N GLY A 89 2.80 4.45 6.16
CA GLY A 89 4.00 4.35 7.00
C GLY A 89 3.81 3.42 8.20
N LEU A 90 2.69 3.55 8.91
CA LEU A 90 2.35 2.68 10.04
C LEU A 90 2.18 1.22 9.60
N MET A 91 1.53 0.98 8.46
CA MET A 91 1.33 -0.37 7.96
C MET A 91 2.64 -1.03 7.50
N CYS A 92 3.58 -0.28 6.90
CA CYS A 92 4.90 -0.80 6.59
C CYS A 92 5.63 -1.31 7.85
N VAL A 93 5.58 -0.55 8.94
CA VAL A 93 6.18 -0.94 10.22
C VAL A 93 5.47 -2.16 10.82
N ALA A 94 4.13 -2.18 10.77
CA ALA A 94 3.33 -3.29 11.27
C ALA A 94 3.67 -4.59 10.53
N VAL A 95 3.66 -4.57 9.19
CA VAL A 95 3.96 -5.75 8.36
C VAL A 95 5.37 -6.29 8.59
N GLY A 96 6.36 -5.41 8.75
CA GLY A 96 7.73 -5.82 9.05
C GLY A 96 7.89 -6.57 10.38
N SER A 97 6.90 -6.49 11.27
CA SER A 97 6.92 -7.15 12.59
C SER A 97 6.07 -8.43 12.65
N ILE A 98 5.34 -8.77 11.57
CA ILE A 98 4.40 -9.89 11.55
C ILE A 98 5.07 -11.16 11.02
N ASN A 99 5.12 -12.20 11.86
CA ASN A 99 5.64 -13.53 11.49
C ASN A 99 4.53 -14.58 11.28
N GLN A 100 3.27 -14.21 11.54
CA GLN A 100 2.12 -15.11 11.42
C GLN A 100 1.39 -14.89 10.09
N ARG A 101 1.30 -15.94 9.27
CA ARG A 101 0.65 -15.92 7.94
C ARG A 101 -0.75 -15.28 7.94
N GLY A 102 -1.63 -15.68 8.86
CA GLY A 102 -3.00 -15.15 8.90
C GLY A 102 -3.06 -13.65 9.21
N LEU A 103 -2.19 -13.18 10.11
CA LEU A 103 -2.09 -11.77 10.46
C LEU A 103 -1.49 -10.95 9.31
N LEU A 104 -0.58 -11.55 8.55
CA LEU A 104 0.00 -10.93 7.35
C LEU A 104 -1.07 -10.69 6.28
N PHE A 105 -1.96 -11.64 6.04
CA PHE A 105 -3.11 -11.45 5.13
C PHE A 105 -4.03 -10.31 5.57
N ALA A 106 -4.38 -10.25 6.87
CA ALA A 106 -5.19 -9.16 7.40
C ALA A 106 -4.47 -7.80 7.25
N ALA A 107 -3.16 -7.78 7.47
CA ALA A 107 -2.34 -6.60 7.28
C ALA A 107 -2.27 -6.17 5.80
N MET A 108 -2.16 -7.10 4.84
CA MET A 108 -2.22 -6.79 3.40
C MET A 108 -3.55 -6.17 2.99
N PHE A 109 -4.66 -6.66 3.54
CA PHE A 109 -5.98 -6.08 3.32
C PHE A 109 -6.07 -4.66 3.90
N ALA A 110 -5.58 -4.46 5.13
CA ALA A 110 -5.54 -3.14 5.75
C ALA A 110 -4.59 -2.18 5.00
N MET A 111 -3.46 -2.69 4.49
CA MET A 111 -2.52 -1.94 3.67
C MET A 111 -3.18 -1.36 2.42
N GLY A 112 -4.06 -2.11 1.75
CA GLY A 112 -4.80 -1.62 0.60
C GLY A 112 -5.90 -0.64 0.97
N ALA A 113 -6.49 -0.72 2.17
CA ALA A 113 -7.46 0.27 2.63
C ALA A 113 -6.85 1.65 2.92
N PHE A 114 -5.56 1.69 3.28
CA PHE A 114 -4.79 2.92 3.46
C PHE A 114 -3.97 3.30 2.22
N ALA A 115 -4.25 2.71 1.06
CA ALA A 115 -3.53 2.98 -0.17
C ALA A 115 -4.32 3.91 -1.12
#